data_AF-A0A350ACM7-F1
#
_entry.id   AF-A0A350ACM7-F1
#
_cell.length_a   1.000
_cell.length_b   1.000
_cell.length_c   1.000
_cell.angle_alpha   90.00
_cell.angle_beta   90.00
_cell.angle_gamma   90.00
#
_symmetry.space_group_name_H-M   'P 1'
#
loop_
_entity.id
_entity.type
_entity.pdbx_description
1 polymer ?
#
loop_
_entity_poly.entity_id
_entity_poly.type
_entity_poly.pdbx_seq_one_letter_code
_entity_poly.pdbx_strand_id
1 'polypeptide(L)' 'MDLDTLKKLVEWHIGEGSHGLVPVGTTGESPTLTHREHEIVIEEVVKAAAGRVPVIAGAGSNNTLEGIGLI' A
#
# COMPACT_ATOMS: atom_id res chain seq x y z
N MET A 1 7.94 10.66 0.81
CA MET A 1 7.70 9.41 0.04
C MET A 1 8.31 9.56 -1.35
N ASP A 2 8.97 8.52 -1.87
CA ASP A 2 9.44 8.44 -3.27
C ASP A 2 8.49 7.53 -4.05
N LEU A 3 7.51 8.15 -4.73
CA LEU A 3 6.45 7.43 -5.43
C LEU A 3 6.93 6.80 -6.75
N ASP A 4 7.93 7.39 -7.40
CA ASP A 4 8.50 6.85 -8.63
C ASP A 4 9.23 5.54 -8.37
N THR A 5 9.97 5.47 -7.26
CA THR A 5 10.64 4.24 -6.84
C THR A 5 9.62 3.19 -6.37
N LEU A 6 8.56 3.60 -5.65
CA LEU A 6 7.47 2.70 -5.26
C LEU A 6 6.82 2.03 -6.48
N LYS A 7 6.52 2.80 -7.53
CA LYS A 7 5.97 2.25 -8.78
C LYS A 7 6.90 1.22 -9.42
N LYS A 8 8.21 1.52 -9.50
CA LYS A 8 9.20 0.57 -10.05
C LYS A 8 9.25 -0.72 -9.24
N LEU A 9 9.14 -0.62 -7.91
CA LEU A 9 9.12 -1.79 -7.02
C LEU A 9 7.87 -2.66 -7.24
N VAL A 10 6.70 -2.04 -7.43
CA VAL A 10 5.46 -2.76 -7.77
C VAL A 10 5.61 -3.50 -9.10
N GLU A 11 6.11 -2.84 -10.14
CA GLU A 11 6.36 -3.48 -11.44
C GLU A 11 7.33 -4.66 -11.33
N TRP A 12 8.40 -4.50 -10.55
CA TRP A 12 9.37 -5.55 -10.31
C TRP A 12 8.74 -6.77 -9.62
N HIS A 13 7.96 -6.56 -8.53
CA HIS A 13 7.28 -7.65 -7.83
C HIS A 13 6.33 -8.43 -8.75
N ILE A 14 5.57 -7.74 -9.58
CA ILE A 14 4.65 -8.37 -10.54
C ILE A 14 5.44 -9.13 -11.61
N GLY A 15 6.53 -8.55 -12.13
CA GLY A 15 7.42 -9.20 -13.10
C GLY A 15 8.06 -10.48 -12.57
N GLU A 16 8.41 -10.52 -11.28
CA GLU A 16 8.97 -11.69 -10.60
C GLU A 16 7.91 -12.73 -10.17
N GLY A 17 6.62 -12.50 -10.48
CA GLY A 17 5.55 -13.48 -10.24
C GLY A 17 4.93 -13.42 -8.84
N SER A 18 5.01 -12.29 -8.14
CA SER A 18 4.26 -12.09 -6.90
C SER A 18 2.76 -12.23 -7.13
N HIS A 19 2.04 -12.91 -6.24
CA HIS A 19 0.59 -13.19 -6.40
C HIS A 19 -0.33 -12.12 -5.81
N GLY A 20 0.25 -11.10 -5.17
CA GLY A 20 -0.49 -10.04 -4.49
C GLY A 20 0.46 -9.08 -3.78
N LEU A 21 -0.06 -7.91 -3.42
CA LEU A 21 0.69 -6.86 -2.74
C LEU A 21 -0.05 -6.42 -1.49
N VAL A 22 0.70 -6.25 -0.40
CA VAL A 22 0.20 -5.72 0.87
C VAL A 22 0.99 -4.45 1.18
N PRO A 23 0.63 -3.29 0.60
CA PRO A 23 1.25 -2.03 0.98
C PRO A 23 0.93 -1.71 2.43
N VAL A 24 1.67 -0.78 3.04
CA VAL A 24 1.36 -0.19 4.36
C VAL A 24 1.10 -1.23 5.46
N GLY A 25 1.79 -2.37 5.40
CA GLY A 25 1.97 -3.26 6.55
C GLY A 25 3.09 -2.78 7.47
N THR A 26 3.48 -3.58 8.46
CA THR A 26 4.60 -3.27 9.35
C THR A 26 5.90 -2.99 8.58
N THR A 27 6.19 -3.77 7.53
CA THR A 27 7.35 -3.56 6.64
C THR A 27 7.22 -2.32 5.77
N GLY A 28 6.00 -1.92 5.45
CA GLY A 28 5.70 -0.64 4.79
C GLY A 28 5.64 0.53 5.76
N GLU A 29 6.08 0.34 7.00
CA GLU A 29 6.18 1.34 8.06
C GLU A 29 4.87 2.10 8.35
N SER A 30 3.73 1.39 8.36
CA SER A 30 2.43 1.99 8.67
C SER A 30 2.37 2.93 9.89
N PRO A 31 3.07 2.71 11.03
CA PRO A 31 3.01 3.64 12.16
C PRO A 31 3.80 4.95 11.94
N THR A 32 4.63 5.06 10.91
CA THR A 32 5.44 6.26 10.62
C THR A 32 4.82 7.16 9.55
N LEU A 33 3.77 6.69 8.86
CA LEU A 33 3.03 7.46 7.88
C LEU A 33 1.92 8.27 8.55
N THR A 34 1.71 9.49 8.07
CA THR A 34 0.44 10.18 8.33
C THR A 34 -0.71 9.45 7.63
N HIS A 35 -1.96 9.63 8.09
CA HIS A 35 -3.12 9.00 7.43
C HIS A 35 -3.20 9.37 5.94
N ARG A 36 -2.84 10.60 5.58
CA ARG A 36 -2.82 11.04 4.18
C ARG A 36 -1.74 10.32 3.37
N GLU A 37 -0.55 10.13 3.93
CA GLU A 37 0.53 9.39 3.26
C GLU A 37 0.17 7.91 3.11
N HIS A 38 -0.46 7.32 4.13
CA HIS A 38 -0.99 5.97 4.09
C HIS A 38 -1.95 5.78 2.89
N GLU A 39 -2.96 6.65 2.76
CA GLU A 39 -3.89 6.65 1.62
C GLU A 39 -3.17 6.79 0.28
N ILE A 40 -2.21 7.71 0.16
CA ILE A 40 -1.45 7.94 -1.08
C ILE A 40 -0.66 6.68 -1.47
N VAL A 41 0.00 6.01 -0.52
CA VAL A 41 0.74 4.78 -0.81
C VAL A 41 -0.19 3.69 -1.33
N ILE A 42 -1.35 3.50 -0.69
CA ILE A 42 -2.35 2.53 -1.17
C ILE A 42 -2.80 2.89 -2.59
N GLU A 43 -3.17 4.15 -2.83
CA GLU A 43 -3.66 4.63 -4.12
C GLU A 43 -2.63 4.38 -5.23
N GLU A 44 -1.36 4.74 -4.99
CA GLU A 44 -0.30 4.56 -5.97
C GLU A 44 0.02 3.08 -6.24
N VAL A 45 -0.06 2.22 -5.22
CA VAL A 45 0.13 0.76 -5.40
C VAL A 45 -1.03 0.14 -6.16
N VAL A 46 -2.27 0.57 -5.92
CA VAL A 46 -3.44 0.13 -6.68
C VAL A 46 -3.34 0.57 -8.14
N LYS A 47 -3.01 1.84 -8.40
CA LYS A 47 -2.79 2.37 -9.75
C LYS A 47 -1.69 1.63 -10.47
N ALA A 48 -0.54 1.42 -9.81
CA ALA A 48 0.58 0.69 -10.38
C ALA A 48 0.20 -0.77 -10.64
N ALA A 49 -0.43 -1.48 -9.71
CA ALA A 49 -0.84 -2.87 -9.92
C ALA A 49 -1.80 -3.05 -11.10
N ALA A 50 -2.67 -2.06 -11.35
CA ALA A 50 -3.58 -2.02 -12.49
C ALA A 50 -4.43 -3.30 -12.67
N GLY A 51 -4.81 -3.93 -11.56
CA GLY A 51 -5.61 -5.16 -11.53
C GLY A 51 -4.87 -6.45 -11.92
N ARG A 52 -3.54 -6.41 -12.15
CA ARG A 52 -2.74 -7.59 -12.50
C ARG A 52 -2.60 -8.58 -11.36
N VAL A 53 -2.56 -8.07 -10.13
CA VAL A 53 -2.52 -8.86 -8.89
C VAL A 53 -3.43 -8.19 -7.84
N PRO A 54 -4.02 -8.93 -6.89
CA PRO A 54 -4.77 -8.35 -5.79
C PRO A 54 -3.88 -7.44 -4.93
N VAL A 55 -4.46 -6.31 -4.49
CA VAL A 55 -3.85 -5.40 -3.51
C VAL A 55 -4.69 -5.45 -2.24
N ILE A 56 -4.05 -5.75 -1.12
CA ILE A 56 -4.69 -5.82 0.20
C ILE A 56 -4.25 -4.59 0.99
N ALA A 57 -5.12 -3.58 1.06
CA ALA A 57 -4.86 -2.37 1.81
C ALA A 57 -4.85 -2.66 3.33
N GLY A 58 -3.85 -2.15 4.04
CA GLY A 58 -3.79 -2.25 5.49
C GLY A 58 -4.77 -1.29 6.16
N ALA A 59 -5.87 -1.78 6.72
CA ALA A 59 -6.82 -0.96 7.50
C ALA A 59 -6.67 -1.13 9.03
N GLY A 60 -5.51 -1.62 9.48
CA GLY A 60 -5.23 -1.84 10.90
C GLY A 60 -4.82 -0.56 11.60
N SER A 61 -5.54 -0.19 12.67
CA SER A 61 -5.15 0.87 13.60
C SER A 61 -5.48 0.50 15.04
N ASN A 62 -4.76 1.10 16.00
CA ASN A 62 -5.10 1.06 17.43
C ASN A 62 -6.18 2.08 17.82
N ASN A 63 -6.56 2.97 16.90
CA ASN A 63 -7.63 3.94 17.04
C ASN A 63 -8.83 3.50 16.20
N THR A 64 -9.96 3.25 16.85
CA THR A 64 -11.17 2.73 16.20
C THR A 64 -11.70 3.66 15.10
N LEU A 65 -11.68 4.98 15.32
CA LEU A 65 -12.17 5.94 14.33
C LEU A 65 -11.26 5.98 13.10
N GLU A 66 -9.94 5.90 13.32
CA GLU A 66 -8.97 5.82 12.23
C GLU A 66 -9.14 4.52 11.44
N GLY A 67 -9.21 3.38 12.12
CA GLY A 67 -9.36 2.08 11.45
C GLY A 67 -10.62 2.02 10.57
N ILE A 68 -11.72 2.60 11.02
CA ILE A 68 -12.94 2.74 10.20
C ILE A 68 -12.71 3.66 9.00
N GLY A 69 -11.95 4.74 9.16
CA GLY A 69 -11.66 5.68 8.06
C GLY A 69 -10.76 5.10 6.96
N LEU A 70 -10.09 3.97 7.20
CA LEU A 70 -9.22 3.28 6.24
C LEU A 70 -9.94 2.17 5.44
N ILE A 71 -11.24 1.93 5.71
CA ILE A 71 -12.09 0.92 5.05
C ILE A 71 -13.02 1.60 4.06
#